data_AF-A0AAX3YRP6-F1
#
_entry.id   AF-A0AAX3YRP6-F1
#
_cell.length_a   1.000
_cell.length_b   1.000
_cell.length_c   1.000
_cell.angle_alpha   90.00
_cell.angle_beta   90.00
_cell.angle_gamma   90.00
#
_symmetry.space_group_name_H-M   'P 1'
#
loop_
_entity.id
_entity.type
_entity.pdbx_description
1 polymer ?
#
loop_
_entity_poly.entity_id
_entity_poly.type
_entity_poly.pdbx_seq_one_letter_code
_entity_poly.pdbx_strand_id
1 'polypeptide(L)' 'MLLDLVRPAEAEQPLPAVVWIHGGGWRLQDQTACPDLVQHFAEHGYVMVSIDYRLVPETRHLGPAQR' A
#
# COMPACT_ATOMS: atom_id res chain seq x y z
N MET A 1 -9.74 1.68 -7.26
CA MET A 1 -8.79 2.40 -6.40
C MET A 1 -9.34 2.36 -5.00
N LEU A 2 -8.80 1.43 -4.24
CA LEU A 2 -9.12 1.20 -2.83
C LEU A 2 -7.83 1.39 -2.03
N LEU A 3 -7.99 1.59 -0.73
CA LEU A 3 -6.87 1.55 0.20
C LEU A 3 -7.33 0.92 1.50
N ASP A 4 -6.40 0.23 2.14
CA ASP A 4 -6.54 -0.27 3.49
C ASP A 4 -5.62 0.54 4.40
N LEU A 5 -6.14 1.00 5.53
CA LEU A 5 -5.41 1.79 6.53
C LEU A 5 -5.46 1.08 7.87
N VAL A 6 -4.28 0.83 8.45
CA VAL A 6 -4.12 0.32 9.80
C VAL A 6 -3.34 1.32 10.62
N ARG A 7 -3.85 1.63 11.82
CA ARG A 7 -3.22 2.56 12.76
C ARG A 7 -3.40 2.07 14.19
N PRO A 8 -2.50 2.47 15.12
CA PRO A 8 -2.78 2.40 16.54
C PRO A 8 -4.10 3.10 16.88
N ALA A 9 -4.94 2.44 17.68
CA ALA A 9 -6.24 2.96 18.09
C ALA A 9 -6.09 4.23 18.94
N GLU A 10 -5.14 4.21 19.88
CA GLU A 10 -4.95 5.23 20.93
C GLU A 10 -4.00 6.37 20.52
N ALA A 11 -3.66 6.50 19.24
CA ALA A 11 -2.79 7.58 18.78
C ALA A 11 -3.49 8.95 18.85
N GLU A 12 -3.03 9.81 19.76
CA GLU A 12 -3.52 11.18 19.95
C GLU A 12 -2.75 12.22 19.12
N GLN A 13 -1.55 11.86 18.65
CA GLN A 13 -0.66 12.71 17.87
C GLN A 13 -0.39 12.13 16.48
N PRO A 14 -0.02 12.96 15.48
CA PRO A 14 0.32 12.48 14.16
C PRO A 14 1.44 11.43 14.20
N LEU A 15 1.25 10.34 13.49
CA LEU A 15 2.21 9.25 13.39
C LEU A 15 2.90 9.26 12.03
N PRO A 16 4.15 8.76 11.93
CA PRO A 16 4.78 8.48 10.66
C PRO A 16 3.96 7.46 9.85
N ALA A 17 3.86 7.67 8.54
CA ALA A 17 3.12 6.80 7.64
C ALA A 17 4.06 5.97 6.76
N VAL A 18 3.74 4.68 6.61
CA VAL A 18 4.35 3.78 5.63
C VAL A 18 3.30 3.47 4.58
N VAL A 19 3.64 3.70 3.31
CA VAL A 19 2.77 3.41 2.17
C VAL A 19 3.31 2.21 1.42
N TRP A 20 2.54 1.13 1.38
CA TRP A 20 2.82 -0.06 0.60
C TRP A 20 2.16 0.01 -0.77
N ILE A 21 2.96 -0.27 -1.78
CA ILE A 21 2.54 -0.40 -3.17
C ILE A 21 2.86 -1.84 -3.55
N HIS A 22 1.83 -2.65 -3.77
CA HIS A 22 2.02 -4.05 -4.10
C HIS A 22 2.77 -4.23 -5.42
N GLY A 23 3.44 -5.37 -5.56
CA GLY A 23 4.11 -5.78 -6.79
C GLY A 23 3.14 -6.29 -7.84
N GLY A 24 3.54 -7.34 -8.57
CA GLY A 24 2.68 -7.96 -9.60
C GLY A 24 2.82 -7.36 -11.00
N GLY A 25 3.87 -6.56 -11.24
CA GLY A 25 4.24 -6.09 -12.58
C GLY A 25 3.11 -5.32 -13.28
N TRP A 26 2.35 -4.53 -12.52
CA TRP A 26 1.20 -3.75 -12.99
C TRP A 26 0.03 -4.58 -13.54
N ARG A 27 0.01 -5.90 -13.33
CA ARG A 27 -0.96 -6.83 -13.94
C ARG A 27 -1.73 -7.67 -12.94
N LEU A 28 -1.23 -7.77 -11.71
CA LEU A 28 -1.70 -8.71 -10.70
C LEU A 28 -1.58 -8.05 -9.32
N GLN A 29 -2.23 -8.68 -8.34
CA GLN A 29 -2.32 -8.25 -6.93
C GLN A 29 -3.22 -7.02 -6.71
N ASP A 30 -3.53 -6.78 -5.45
CA ASP A 30 -4.33 -5.67 -4.93
C ASP A 30 -3.79 -5.27 -3.53
N GLN A 31 -4.52 -4.41 -2.80
CA GLN A 31 -4.08 -3.93 -1.50
C GLN A 31 -3.94 -5.02 -0.42
N THR A 32 -4.55 -6.20 -0.63
CA THR A 32 -4.45 -7.33 0.30
C THR A 32 -3.12 -8.09 0.17
N ALA A 33 -2.37 -7.88 -0.91
CA ALA A 33 -1.01 -8.41 -1.10
C ALA A 33 0.05 -7.65 -0.28
N CYS A 34 -0.33 -7.22 0.92
CA CYS A 34 0.58 -6.63 1.90
C CYS A 34 1.04 -7.72 2.88
N PRO A 35 2.36 -7.87 3.13
CA PRO A 35 2.83 -8.80 4.15
C PRO A 35 2.32 -8.40 5.54
N ASP A 36 2.37 -9.33 6.52
CA ASP A 36 2.00 -9.13 7.95
C ASP A 36 2.74 -7.97 8.65
N LEU A 37 3.65 -7.30 7.94
CA LEU A 37 4.29 -6.06 8.34
C LEU A 37 3.28 -4.95 8.69
N VAL A 38 2.03 -5.02 8.20
CA VAL A 38 0.97 -4.06 8.57
C VAL A 38 0.78 -3.99 10.07
N GLN A 39 0.61 -5.14 10.71
CA GLN A 39 0.41 -5.20 12.16
C GLN A 39 1.71 -4.86 12.89
N HIS A 40 2.85 -5.36 12.40
CA HIS A 40 4.16 -5.03 12.96
C HIS A 40 4.39 -3.52 13.04
N PHE A 41 4.22 -2.78 11.94
CA PHE A 41 4.45 -1.33 11.96
C PHE A 41 3.41 -0.57 12.79
N ALA A 42 2.15 -1.03 12.79
CA ALA A 42 1.14 -0.48 13.69
C ALA A 42 1.55 -0.63 15.16
N GLU A 43 2.02 -1.80 15.59
CA GLU A 43 2.51 -2.03 16.96
C GLU A 43 3.71 -1.15 17.33
N HIS A 44 4.47 -0.66 16.35
CA HIS A 44 5.63 0.23 16.55
C HIS A 44 5.29 1.73 16.37
N GLY A 45 4.00 2.09 16.31
CA GLY A 45 3.58 3.49 16.28
C GLY A 45 3.57 4.12 14.88
N TYR A 46 3.42 3.31 13.82
CA TYR A 46 3.26 3.80 12.45
C TYR A 46 1.81 3.65 11.98
N VAL A 47 1.38 4.52 11.06
CA VAL A 47 0.20 4.25 10.23
C VAL A 47 0.67 3.49 9.00
N MET A 48 0.04 2.36 8.73
CA MET A 48 0.29 1.59 7.52
C MET A 48 -0.85 1.81 6.53
N VAL A 49 -0.51 2.13 5.28
CA VAL A 49 -1.47 2.27 4.18
C VAL A 49 -1.07 1.32 3.05
N SER A 50 -1.95 0.40 2.66
CA SER A 50 -1.79 -0.42 1.46
C SER A 50 -2.74 0.07 0.38
N ILE A 51 -2.23 0.27 -0.85
CA ILE A 51 -3.00 0.89 -1.93
C ILE A 51 -3.19 -0.09 -3.08
N ASP A 52 -4.44 -0.18 -3.54
CA ASP A 52 -4.81 -0.82 -4.80
C ASP A 52 -4.80 0.21 -5.94
N TYR A 53 -3.95 -0.06 -6.93
CA TYR A 53 -3.78 0.78 -8.11
C TYR A 53 -4.28 0.07 -9.36
N ARG A 54 -4.68 0.86 -10.35
CA ARG A 54 -5.21 0.31 -11.60
C ARG A 54 -4.16 -0.54 -12.32
N LEU A 55 -4.57 -1.72 -12.74
CA LEU A 55 -3.76 -2.67 -13.49
C LEU A 55 -3.91 -2.43 -15.00
N VAL A 56 -3.02 -3.02 -15.80
CA VAL A 56 -3.16 -3.06 -17.26
C VAL A 56 -3.94 -4.30 -17.68
N PRO A 57 -4.79 -4.23 -18.73
CA PRO A 57 -4.90 -3.17 -19.76
C PRO A 57 -5.91 -2.07 -19.43
N GLU A 58 -6.55 -2.10 -18.25
CA GLU A 58 -7.55 -1.13 -17.80
C GLU A 58 -6.99 0.31 -17.75
N THR A 59 -5.67 0.44 -17.80
CA THR A 59 -4.96 1.69 -18.03
C THR A 59 -3.97 1.58 -19.20
N ARG A 60 -3.93 2.63 -20.03
CA ARG A 60 -2.87 2.81 -21.04
C ARG A 60 -1.59 3.18 -20.28
N HIS A 61 -0.57 2.32 -20.31
CA HIS A 61 0.72 2.56 -19.66
C HIS A 61 1.26 3.98 -19.97
N LEU A 62 1.56 4.75 -18.92
CA LEU A 62 2.30 6.01 -19.00
C LEU A 62 3.59 5.90 -18.14
N GLY A 63 4.51 5.01 -18.56
CA GLY A 63 5.95 4.99 -18.19
C GLY A 63 6.41 3.98 -17.10
N PRO A 64 7.75 3.75 -16.95
CA PRO A 64 8.85 4.05 -17.86
C PRO A 64 9.25 2.82 -18.71
N ALA A 65 9.74 3.08 -19.93
CA ALA A 65 10.49 2.07 -20.67
C ALA A 65 11.77 1.74 -19.89
N GLN A 66 11.86 0.54 -19.33
CA GLN A 66 13.13 0.00 -18.88
C GLN A 66 13.93 -0.41 -20.12
N ARG A 67 15.13 0.16 -20.25
CA ARG A 67 16.18 -0.36 -21.14
C ARG A 67 16.76 -1.65 -20.56
#